data_AF-A0A136L2Z3-F1
#
_entry.id   AF-A0A136L2Z3-F1
#
_cell.length_a   1.000
_cell.length_b   1.000
_cell.length_c   1.000
_cell.angle_alpha   90.00
_cell.angle_beta   90.00
_cell.angle_gamma   90.00
#
_symmetry.space_group_name_H-M   'P 1'
#
loop_
_entity.id
_entity.type
_entity.pdbx_description
1 polymer ?
#
loop_
_entity_poly.entity_id
_entity_poly.type
_entity_poly.pdbx_seq_one_letter_code
_entity_poly.pdbx_strand_id
1 'polypeptide(L)'
;MPVKIPTTLPARFILERENIFVMDEDRASHQDIRALRVAILNLMPTKVITETQLLRLLSNSALQVDVTLIHTATHQAKNTAAEHLLKHYVTFDEIKREKFDGLIITGAPVEHMPFEQVDYWDELTQILDWAETNVESTFNICWGAQAALYHKYKIPKYDLPNKMFGVYEHRLYSLTLRQAQGVASNLLRGFDDFFYAPHSRHTEIRCEDILQVDDLEILAYSDEAGVYIIASKDGRHFL
;
A
#
# COMPACT_ATOMS: atom_id res chain seq x y z
N MET A 1 -18.01 7.76 8.87
CA MET A 1 -17.23 7.33 10.06
C MET A 1 -16.90 5.86 9.87
N PRO A 2 -15.66 5.48 9.55
CA PRO A 2 -15.48 4.12 9.04
C PRO A 2 -14.43 3.23 9.72
N VAL A 3 -13.30 3.72 10.25
CA VAL A 3 -12.20 2.81 10.60
C VAL A 3 -12.33 2.26 12.03
N LYS A 4 -12.24 0.94 12.16
CA LYS A 4 -12.18 0.17 13.39
C LYS A 4 -10.73 -0.25 13.66
N ILE A 5 -10.19 0.20 14.80
CA ILE A 5 -8.83 -0.11 15.27
C ILE A 5 -8.83 -0.31 16.80
N PRO A 6 -7.85 -1.05 17.36
CA PRO A 6 -7.72 -1.23 18.80
C PRO A 6 -7.67 0.09 19.57
N THR A 7 -8.35 0.18 20.71
CA THR A 7 -8.39 1.39 21.55
C THR A 7 -7.01 1.84 22.03
N THR A 8 -6.08 0.90 22.19
CA THR A 8 -4.72 1.18 22.67
C THR A 8 -3.75 1.55 21.55
N LEU A 9 -4.18 1.58 20.28
CA LEU A 9 -3.30 1.93 19.16
C LEU A 9 -2.97 3.43 19.19
N PRO A 10 -1.69 3.86 19.22
CA PRO A 10 -1.33 5.27 19.35
C PRO A 10 -1.92 6.18 18.26
N ALA A 11 -2.12 5.65 17.05
CA ALA A 11 -2.76 6.37 15.94
C ALA A 11 -4.16 6.90 16.31
N ARG A 12 -4.91 6.19 17.18
CA ARG A 12 -6.26 6.58 17.59
C ARG A 12 -6.30 7.98 18.19
N PHE A 13 -5.42 8.27 19.14
CA PHE A 13 -5.39 9.58 19.80
C PHE A 13 -5.05 10.72 18.82
N ILE A 14 -4.18 10.46 17.85
CA ILE A 14 -3.83 11.44 16.83
C ILE A 14 -5.03 11.72 15.92
N LEU A 15 -5.72 10.67 15.46
CA LEU A 15 -6.90 10.78 14.61
C LEU A 15 -8.06 11.49 15.30
N GLU A 16 -8.35 11.16 16.56
CA GLU A 16 -9.41 11.81 17.34
C GLU A 16 -9.16 13.33 17.49
N ARG A 17 -7.89 13.75 17.65
CA ARG A 17 -7.50 15.17 17.70
C ARG A 17 -7.69 15.91 16.37
N GLU A 18 -7.68 15.17 15.26
CA GLU A 18 -7.91 15.71 13.92
C GLU A 18 -9.40 15.68 13.52
N ASN A 19 -10.30 15.44 14.48
CA ASN A 19 -11.74 15.25 14.29
C ASN A 19 -12.08 14.05 13.38
N ILE A 20 -11.18 13.08 13.29
CA ILE A 20 -11.43 11.82 12.60
C ILE A 20 -12.05 10.85 13.60
N PHE A 21 -13.30 10.47 13.33
CA PHE A 21 -14.03 9.55 14.17
C PHE A 21 -13.52 8.11 13.99
N VAL A 22 -13.01 7.53 15.08
CA VAL A 22 -12.60 6.14 15.17
C VAL A 22 -13.66 5.34 15.91
N MET A 23 -14.09 4.21 15.35
CA MET A 23 -15.12 3.38 15.97
C MET A 23 -14.55 2.51 17.09
N ASP A 24 -15.34 2.33 18.15
CA ASP A 24 -15.14 1.29 19.16
C ASP A 24 -15.91 0.02 18.75
N GLU A 25 -15.52 -1.15 19.27
CA GLU A 25 -16.05 -2.45 18.82
C GLU A 25 -17.58 -2.56 18.95
N ASP A 26 -18.17 -1.89 19.95
CA ASP A 26 -19.59 -2.01 20.28
C ASP A 26 -20.54 -1.25 19.32
N ARG A 27 -20.06 -0.19 18.64
CA ARG A 27 -20.90 0.69 17.80
C ARG A 27 -21.05 0.21 16.34
N ALA A 28 -20.29 -0.80 15.92
CA ALA A 28 -20.30 -1.30 14.54
C ALA A 28 -21.57 -2.08 14.14
N SER A 29 -22.33 -2.54 15.11
CA SER A 29 -23.43 -3.52 14.96
C SER A 29 -24.74 -3.00 14.34
N HIS A 30 -24.81 -1.71 13.94
CA HIS A 30 -26.08 -1.05 13.55
C HIS A 30 -26.16 -0.65 12.07
N GLN A 31 -25.27 -1.14 11.20
CA GLN A 31 -25.31 -0.90 9.75
C GLN A 31 -25.57 -2.18 8.97
N ASP A 32 -26.39 -2.10 7.90
CA ASP A 32 -26.70 -3.23 7.00
C ASP A 32 -25.56 -3.59 6.03
N ILE A 33 -24.49 -2.79 5.98
CA ILE A 33 -23.32 -3.03 5.14
C ILE A 33 -22.23 -3.65 6.02
N ARG A 34 -21.71 -4.82 5.64
CA ARG A 34 -20.60 -5.46 6.37
C ARG A 34 -19.36 -4.56 6.35
N ALA A 35 -18.55 -4.64 7.41
CA ALA A 35 -17.24 -4.02 7.41
C ALA A 35 -16.31 -4.66 6.36
N LEU A 36 -15.55 -3.82 5.66
CA LEU A 36 -14.45 -4.24 4.81
C LEU A 36 -13.25 -4.62 5.68
N ARG A 37 -12.59 -5.73 5.37
CA ARG A 37 -11.39 -6.17 6.08
C ARG A 37 -10.17 -5.74 5.30
N VAL A 38 -9.34 -4.88 5.88
CA VAL A 38 -8.11 -4.37 5.24
C VAL A 38 -6.90 -4.77 6.07
N ALA A 39 -6.01 -5.53 5.46
CA ALA A 39 -4.71 -5.85 6.01
C ALA A 39 -3.69 -4.75 5.65
N ILE A 40 -2.74 -4.46 6.54
CA ILE A 40 -1.61 -3.56 6.27
C ILE A 40 -0.32 -4.26 6.66
N LEU A 41 0.47 -4.68 5.67
CA LEU A 41 1.85 -5.13 5.87
C LEU A 41 2.74 -3.89 5.98
N ASN A 42 3.01 -3.48 7.22
CA ASN A 42 3.79 -2.28 7.51
C ASN A 42 5.28 -2.62 7.60
N LEU A 43 6.01 -2.40 6.51
CA LEU A 43 7.46 -2.59 6.39
C LEU A 43 8.26 -1.32 6.74
N MET A 44 7.58 -0.21 7.05
CA MET A 44 8.27 1.03 7.41
C MET A 44 8.95 0.93 8.79
N PRO A 45 10.08 1.65 8.98
CA PRO A 45 10.74 1.73 10.28
C PRO A 45 9.94 2.60 11.27
N THR A 46 9.25 3.62 10.78
CA THR A 46 8.42 4.54 11.55
C THR A 46 6.97 4.05 11.59
N LYS A 47 6.73 2.92 12.28
CA LYS A 47 5.45 2.21 12.21
C LYS A 47 4.24 3.05 12.62
N VAL A 48 4.28 3.66 13.80
CA VAL A 48 3.17 4.50 14.31
C VAL A 48 2.84 5.68 13.39
N ILE A 49 3.85 6.33 12.82
CA ILE A 49 3.65 7.43 11.86
C ILE A 49 2.95 6.91 10.61
N THR A 50 3.42 5.79 10.08
CA THR A 50 2.87 5.16 8.86
C THR A 50 1.44 4.67 9.09
N GLU A 51 1.17 4.02 10.23
CA GLU A 51 -0.17 3.63 10.67
C GLU A 51 -1.10 4.85 10.66
N THR A 52 -0.68 5.94 11.29
CA THR A 52 -1.50 7.16 11.41
C THR A 52 -1.80 7.76 10.03
N GLN A 53 -0.80 7.79 9.13
CA GLN A 53 -0.97 8.29 7.76
C GLN A 53 -1.97 7.45 6.96
N LEU A 54 -1.87 6.12 6.99
CA LEU A 54 -2.77 5.23 6.25
C LEU A 54 -4.18 5.22 6.85
N LEU A 55 -4.29 5.12 8.18
CA LEU A 55 -5.58 5.10 8.87
C LEU A 55 -6.34 6.42 8.67
N ARG A 56 -5.64 7.55 8.60
CA ARG A 56 -6.24 8.85 8.23
C ARG A 56 -6.91 8.78 6.87
N LEU A 57 -6.25 8.21 5.86
CA LEU A 57 -6.82 8.11 4.50
C LEU A 57 -7.97 7.10 4.45
N LEU A 58 -7.82 5.93 5.08
CA LEU A 58 -8.87 4.92 5.17
C LEU A 58 -10.10 5.42 5.95
N SER A 59 -9.90 6.39 6.86
CA SER A 59 -10.98 6.99 7.64
C SER A 59 -11.92 7.90 6.82
N ASN A 60 -11.53 8.26 5.59
CA ASN A 60 -12.25 9.21 4.76
C ASN A 60 -13.30 8.53 3.87
N SER A 61 -14.16 7.71 4.48
CA SER A 61 -15.25 6.99 3.81
C SER A 61 -16.46 6.81 4.72
N ALA A 62 -17.61 6.48 4.12
CA ALA A 62 -18.80 6.06 4.85
C ALA A 62 -18.77 4.55 5.19
N LEU A 63 -17.98 3.74 4.48
CA LEU A 63 -17.91 2.28 4.63
C LEU A 63 -17.08 1.88 5.83
N GLN A 64 -17.56 0.99 6.69
CA GLN A 64 -16.75 0.49 7.80
C GLN A 64 -15.52 -0.29 7.29
N VAL A 65 -14.36 -0.06 7.91
CA VAL A 65 -13.08 -0.72 7.59
C VAL A 65 -12.48 -1.27 8.88
N ASP A 66 -12.39 -2.60 8.97
CA ASP A 66 -11.69 -3.33 10.02
C ASP A 66 -10.24 -3.57 9.61
N VAL A 67 -9.29 -3.01 10.37
CA VAL A 67 -7.87 -3.00 10.00
C VAL A 67 -7.08 -4.04 10.79
N THR A 68 -6.35 -4.89 10.07
CA THR A 68 -5.39 -5.84 10.64
C THR A 68 -3.97 -5.42 10.27
N LEU A 69 -3.14 -5.14 11.27
CA LEU A 69 -1.73 -4.78 11.05
C LEU A 69 -0.86 -6.04 11.03
N ILE A 70 -0.07 -6.22 9.97
CA ILE A 70 0.81 -7.37 9.78
C ILE A 70 2.26 -6.91 9.88
N HIS A 71 3.09 -7.71 10.57
CA HIS A 71 4.53 -7.58 10.54
C HIS A 71 5.17 -8.91 10.11
N THR A 72 6.35 -8.81 9.52
CA THR A 72 7.20 -9.97 9.21
C THR A 72 7.72 -10.57 10.50
N ALA A 73 7.59 -11.90 10.65
CA ALA A 73 8.09 -12.64 11.81
C ALA A 73 9.62 -12.67 11.87
N THR A 74 10.26 -12.61 10.70
CA THR A 74 11.73 -12.75 10.55
C THR A 74 12.50 -11.46 10.83
N HIS A 75 11.88 -10.29 10.69
CA HIS A 75 12.57 -9.00 10.80
C HIS A 75 12.46 -8.38 12.20
N GLN A 76 13.59 -7.99 12.78
CA GLN A 76 13.63 -7.20 14.01
C GLN A 76 13.48 -5.70 13.70
N ALA A 77 12.33 -5.12 14.06
CA ALA A 77 12.10 -3.70 13.90
C ALA A 77 13.05 -2.87 14.79
N LYS A 78 13.96 -2.10 14.16
CA LYS A 78 14.98 -1.31 14.88
C LYS A 78 14.42 -0.09 15.62
N ASN A 79 13.31 0.48 15.13
CA ASN A 79 12.77 1.77 15.59
C ASN A 79 11.36 1.66 16.21
N THR A 80 10.93 0.45 16.58
CA THR A 80 9.59 0.21 17.15
C THR A 80 9.73 -0.62 18.42
N ALA A 81 9.06 -0.19 19.50
CA ALA A 81 9.04 -0.94 20.74
C ALA A 81 8.44 -2.33 20.50
N ALA A 82 9.08 -3.38 20.99
CA ALA A 82 8.59 -4.76 20.86
C ALA A 82 7.17 -4.91 21.42
N GLU A 83 6.85 -4.17 22.49
CA GLU A 83 5.50 -4.14 23.09
C GLU A 83 4.43 -3.65 22.10
N HIS A 84 4.73 -2.65 21.25
CA HIS A 84 3.80 -2.17 20.23
C HIS A 84 3.50 -3.25 19.20
N LEU A 85 4.53 -3.97 18.73
CA LEU A 85 4.35 -5.08 17.79
C LEU A 85 3.53 -6.21 18.43
N LEU A 86 3.92 -6.68 19.60
CA LEU A 86 3.24 -7.78 20.30
C LEU A 86 1.76 -7.50 20.58
N LYS A 87 1.40 -6.24 20.79
CA LYS A 87 0.03 -5.85 21.15
C LYS A 87 -0.87 -5.59 19.94
N HIS A 88 -0.30 -5.13 18.83
CA HIS A 88 -1.06 -4.55 17.73
C HIS A 88 -0.87 -5.23 16.38
N TYR A 89 0.13 -6.09 16.26
CA TYR A 89 0.48 -6.76 15.02
C TYR A 89 0.28 -8.26 15.12
N VAL A 90 -0.09 -8.84 14.00
CA VAL A 90 -0.13 -10.29 13.78
C VAL A 90 0.91 -10.68 12.73
N THR A 91 1.34 -11.94 12.77
CA THR A 91 2.23 -12.53 11.77
C THR A 91 1.42 -13.09 10.60
N PHE A 92 2.09 -13.34 9.47
CA PHE A 92 1.46 -14.00 8.33
C PHE A 92 0.88 -15.38 8.69
N ASP A 93 1.55 -16.14 9.55
CA ASP A 93 1.11 -17.46 9.98
C ASP A 93 -0.26 -17.47 10.66
N GLU A 94 -0.60 -16.38 11.34
CA GLU A 94 -1.89 -16.22 12.04
C GLU A 94 -3.03 -15.93 11.06
N ILE A 95 -2.77 -15.19 9.97
CA ILE A 95 -3.79 -14.72 9.04
C ILE A 95 -3.88 -15.50 7.73
N LYS A 96 -2.93 -16.41 7.43
CA LYS A 96 -2.84 -17.11 6.13
C LYS A 96 -4.09 -17.89 5.72
N ARG A 97 -4.98 -18.23 6.67
CA ARG A 97 -6.25 -18.92 6.41
C ARG A 97 -7.44 -17.98 6.24
N GLU A 98 -7.22 -16.68 6.42
CA GLU A 98 -8.25 -15.67 6.35
C GLU A 98 -8.36 -15.06 4.94
N LYS A 99 -9.42 -14.29 4.71
CA LYS A 99 -9.63 -13.49 3.51
C LYS A 99 -9.81 -12.03 3.87
N PHE A 100 -9.34 -11.17 2.98
CA PHE A 100 -9.39 -9.72 3.12
C PHE A 100 -9.93 -9.07 1.84
N ASP A 101 -10.53 -7.90 2.00
CA ASP A 101 -11.00 -7.08 0.88
C ASP A 101 -9.86 -6.21 0.33
N GLY A 102 -8.93 -5.81 1.20
CA GLY A 102 -7.78 -5.02 0.84
C GLY A 102 -6.51 -5.48 1.53
N LEU A 103 -5.38 -5.38 0.84
CA LEU A 103 -4.05 -5.47 1.43
C LEU A 103 -3.25 -4.22 1.05
N ILE A 104 -2.64 -3.55 2.02
CA ILE A 104 -1.69 -2.47 1.77
C ILE A 104 -0.29 -2.96 2.12
N ILE A 105 0.64 -2.91 1.17
CA ILE A 105 2.06 -3.21 1.41
C ILE A 105 2.84 -1.90 1.33
N THR A 106 3.43 -1.49 2.45
CA THR A 106 4.13 -0.20 2.54
C THR A 106 5.50 -0.23 1.87
N GLY A 107 6.11 0.95 1.74
CA GLY A 107 7.54 1.04 1.43
C GLY A 107 8.42 0.44 2.54
N ALA A 108 9.69 0.28 2.23
CA ALA A 108 10.71 -0.21 3.15
C ALA A 108 12.08 0.42 2.82
N PRO A 109 12.97 0.60 3.82
CA PRO A 109 14.27 1.26 3.64
C PRO A 109 15.35 0.27 3.16
N VAL A 110 15.05 -0.53 2.13
CA VAL A 110 15.92 -1.60 1.62
C VAL A 110 16.19 -1.50 0.11
N GLU A 111 15.86 -0.37 -0.50
CA GLU A 111 15.86 -0.21 -1.95
C GLU A 111 17.24 -0.35 -2.63
N HIS A 112 18.35 -0.22 -1.90
CA HIS A 112 19.69 -0.45 -2.44
C HIS A 112 20.08 -1.93 -2.50
N MET A 113 19.34 -2.81 -1.84
CA MET A 113 19.60 -4.25 -1.88
C MET A 113 18.97 -4.86 -3.13
N PRO A 114 19.59 -5.89 -3.75
CA PRO A 114 18.86 -6.81 -4.61
C PRO A 114 17.69 -7.42 -3.83
N PHE A 115 16.57 -7.68 -4.50
CA PHE A 115 15.34 -8.14 -3.84
C PHE A 115 15.57 -9.41 -3.02
N GLU A 116 16.26 -10.39 -3.58
CA GLU A 116 16.56 -11.69 -2.97
C GLU A 116 17.54 -11.61 -1.80
N GLN A 117 18.19 -10.47 -1.60
CA GLN A 117 19.09 -10.24 -0.47
C GLN A 117 18.39 -9.54 0.70
N VAL A 118 17.12 -9.17 0.56
CA VAL A 118 16.31 -8.65 1.65
C VAL A 118 15.98 -9.80 2.61
N ASP A 119 16.19 -9.57 3.89
CA ASP A 119 16.11 -10.57 4.96
C ASP A 119 14.74 -11.25 5.09
N TYR A 120 13.66 -10.52 4.75
CA TYR A 120 12.29 -11.04 4.74
C TYR A 120 11.75 -11.29 3.32
N TRP A 121 12.60 -11.40 2.30
CA TRP A 121 12.16 -11.59 0.91
C TRP A 121 11.31 -12.87 0.72
N ASP A 122 11.75 -13.99 1.28
CA ASP A 122 11.01 -15.27 1.21
C ASP A 122 9.65 -15.20 1.92
N GLU A 123 9.56 -14.42 2.99
CA GLU A 123 8.29 -14.20 3.71
C GLU A 123 7.36 -13.26 2.91
N LEU A 124 7.92 -12.20 2.31
CA LEU A 124 7.18 -11.25 1.48
C LEU A 124 6.61 -11.92 0.23
N THR A 125 7.38 -12.76 -0.45
CA THR A 125 6.91 -13.49 -1.64
C THR A 125 5.77 -14.45 -1.30
N GLN A 126 5.82 -15.12 -0.14
CA GLN A 126 4.69 -15.93 0.35
C GLN A 126 3.43 -15.10 0.60
N ILE A 127 3.56 -13.90 1.16
CA ILE A 127 2.41 -12.99 1.37
C ILE A 127 1.85 -12.51 0.03
N LEU A 128 2.71 -12.16 -0.93
CA LEU A 128 2.29 -11.75 -2.27
C LEU A 128 1.55 -12.89 -3.00
N ASP A 129 2.07 -14.13 -2.93
CA ASP A 129 1.40 -15.31 -3.51
C ASP A 129 0.04 -15.59 -2.85
N TRP A 130 -0.03 -15.47 -1.52
CA TRP A 130 -1.28 -15.61 -0.78
C TRP A 130 -2.31 -14.55 -1.17
N ALA A 131 -1.88 -13.31 -1.41
CA ALA A 131 -2.77 -12.22 -1.78
C ALA A 131 -3.53 -12.50 -3.09
N GLU A 132 -2.94 -13.26 -4.02
CA GLU A 132 -3.59 -13.66 -5.28
C GLU A 132 -4.85 -14.50 -5.09
N THR A 133 -5.01 -15.20 -3.97
CA THR A 133 -6.19 -16.05 -3.71
C THR A 133 -7.05 -15.61 -2.53
N ASN A 134 -6.49 -14.78 -1.65
CA ASN A 134 -7.11 -14.44 -0.37
C ASN A 134 -7.43 -12.95 -0.21
N VAL A 135 -6.97 -12.10 -1.13
CA VAL A 135 -7.21 -10.66 -1.12
C VAL A 135 -7.90 -10.23 -2.42
N GLU A 136 -8.96 -9.43 -2.31
CA GLU A 136 -9.66 -8.90 -3.48
C GLU A 136 -8.78 -7.89 -4.25
N SER A 137 -8.23 -6.88 -3.56
CA SER A 137 -7.32 -5.88 -4.15
C SER A 137 -6.11 -5.56 -3.26
N THR A 138 -4.92 -5.47 -3.85
CA THR A 138 -3.66 -5.14 -3.16
C THR A 138 -3.12 -3.80 -3.63
N PHE A 139 -2.79 -2.92 -2.69
CA PHE A 139 -2.22 -1.59 -2.91
C PHE A 139 -0.78 -1.54 -2.40
N ASN A 140 0.18 -1.41 -3.31
CA ASN A 140 1.59 -1.47 -3.00
C ASN A 140 2.20 -0.07 -3.08
N ILE A 141 3.09 0.26 -2.14
CA ILE A 141 3.63 1.61 -1.99
C ILE A 141 5.15 1.59 -2.10
N CYS A 142 5.71 2.44 -2.96
CA CYS A 142 7.15 2.69 -3.06
C CYS A 142 7.94 1.37 -3.26
N TRP A 143 8.83 0.99 -2.35
CA TRP A 143 9.55 -0.29 -2.48
C TRP A 143 8.63 -1.52 -2.48
N GLY A 144 7.50 -1.49 -1.75
CA GLY A 144 6.51 -2.57 -1.79
C GLY A 144 5.94 -2.78 -3.20
N ALA A 145 5.77 -1.71 -3.96
CA ALA A 145 5.37 -1.80 -5.36
C ALA A 145 6.46 -2.38 -6.25
N GLN A 146 7.71 -1.96 -6.06
CA GLN A 146 8.85 -2.53 -6.78
C GLN A 146 8.97 -4.03 -6.50
N ALA A 147 8.79 -4.46 -5.25
CA ALA A 147 8.80 -5.86 -4.86
C ALA A 147 7.68 -6.66 -5.54
N ALA A 148 6.45 -6.13 -5.56
CA ALA A 148 5.32 -6.77 -6.22
C ALA A 148 5.49 -6.85 -7.75
N LEU A 149 5.96 -5.76 -8.38
CA LEU A 149 6.30 -5.72 -9.81
C LEU A 149 7.37 -6.74 -10.17
N TYR A 150 8.42 -6.83 -9.35
CA TYR A 150 9.50 -7.77 -9.54
C TYR A 150 9.04 -9.22 -9.34
N HIS A 151 8.33 -9.52 -8.25
CA HIS A 151 7.91 -10.88 -7.95
C HIS A 151 6.97 -11.43 -9.02
N LYS A 152 5.92 -10.65 -9.37
CA LYS A 152 4.86 -11.10 -10.27
C LYS A 152 5.21 -10.96 -11.75
N TYR A 153 5.79 -9.84 -12.15
CA TYR A 153 6.01 -9.50 -13.57
C TYR A 153 7.48 -9.50 -13.98
N LYS A 154 8.42 -9.78 -13.05
CA LYS A 154 9.86 -9.79 -13.29
C LYS A 154 10.42 -8.44 -13.77
N ILE A 155 9.71 -7.35 -13.47
CA ILE A 155 10.16 -5.98 -13.77
C ILE A 155 11.24 -5.58 -12.75
N PRO A 156 12.48 -5.30 -13.18
CA PRO A 156 13.56 -4.93 -12.26
C PRO A 156 13.44 -3.47 -11.82
N LYS A 157 14.19 -3.12 -10.77
CA LYS A 157 14.44 -1.74 -10.36
C LYS A 157 15.82 -1.27 -10.80
N TYR A 158 15.95 0.03 -11.02
CA TYR A 158 17.19 0.69 -11.44
C TYR A 158 17.60 1.74 -10.42
N ASP A 159 18.89 1.87 -10.14
CA ASP A 159 19.40 2.94 -9.28
C ASP A 159 19.29 4.29 -10.00
N LEU A 160 18.83 5.29 -9.26
CA LEU A 160 18.87 6.68 -9.71
C LEU A 160 20.26 7.28 -9.45
N PRO A 161 20.74 8.20 -10.31
CA PRO A 161 22.00 8.91 -10.08
C PRO A 161 22.01 9.72 -8.78
N ASN A 162 20.85 10.25 -8.38
CA ASN A 162 20.64 10.98 -7.15
C ASN A 162 19.29 10.59 -6.55
N LYS A 163 19.14 10.76 -5.23
CA LYS A 163 17.85 10.54 -4.57
C LYS A 163 16.77 11.43 -5.18
N MET A 164 15.66 10.82 -5.60
CA MET A 164 14.42 11.53 -5.91
C MET A 164 13.76 11.91 -4.58
N PHE A 165 13.76 13.19 -4.23
CA PHE A 165 13.29 13.67 -2.93
C PHE A 165 12.64 15.05 -3.03
N GLY A 166 11.32 15.08 -2.99
CA GLY A 166 10.55 16.31 -3.18
C GLY A 166 9.08 16.06 -3.44
N VAL A 167 8.38 17.10 -3.84
CA VAL A 167 7.00 17.06 -4.32
C VAL A 167 7.03 17.41 -5.79
N TYR A 168 6.50 16.52 -6.62
CA TYR A 168 6.62 16.60 -8.08
C TYR A 168 5.23 16.67 -8.70
N GLU A 169 5.14 17.32 -9.87
CA GLU A 169 3.92 17.36 -10.66
C GLU A 169 3.79 16.06 -11.47
N HIS A 170 2.59 15.52 -11.48
CA HIS A 170 2.17 14.31 -12.17
C HIS A 170 1.00 14.64 -13.08
N ARG A 171 0.84 13.86 -14.15
CA ARG A 171 -0.30 13.91 -15.05
C ARG A 171 -0.85 12.52 -15.29
N LEU A 172 -2.13 12.46 -15.66
CA LEU A 172 -2.76 11.22 -16.11
C LEU A 172 -2.07 10.72 -17.39
N TYR A 173 -1.77 9.42 -17.45
CA TYR A 173 -1.01 8.87 -18.57
C TYR A 173 -1.89 8.76 -19.83
N SER A 174 -1.35 9.15 -20.99
CA SER A 174 -2.14 9.35 -22.21
C SER A 174 -2.86 8.09 -22.72
N LEU A 175 -2.37 6.89 -22.39
CA LEU A 175 -3.03 5.63 -22.76
C LEU A 175 -4.27 5.35 -21.90
N THR A 176 -4.25 5.74 -20.62
CA THR A 176 -5.37 5.62 -19.68
C THR A 176 -6.57 6.44 -20.13
N LEU A 177 -6.33 7.65 -20.65
CA LEU A 177 -7.38 8.52 -21.19
C LEU A 177 -8.10 7.90 -22.40
N ARG A 178 -7.44 7.00 -23.13
CA ARG A 178 -8.03 6.28 -24.29
C ARG A 178 -8.76 5.00 -23.88
N GLN A 179 -8.47 4.46 -22.69
CA GLN A 179 -9.00 3.20 -22.18
C GLN A 179 -9.96 3.41 -20.99
N ALA A 180 -10.66 4.54 -20.94
CA ALA A 180 -11.52 4.99 -19.83
C ALA A 180 -12.77 4.11 -19.53
N GLN A 181 -12.69 2.80 -19.75
CA GLN A 181 -13.65 1.78 -19.37
C GLN A 181 -12.91 0.61 -18.68
N GLY A 182 -12.57 0.78 -17.40
CA GLY A 182 -11.92 -0.27 -16.60
C GLY A 182 -11.91 0.05 -15.10
N VAL A 183 -11.67 -0.96 -14.25
CA VAL A 183 -11.65 -0.78 -12.78
C VAL A 183 -10.56 0.21 -12.35
N ALA A 184 -9.40 0.20 -13.01
CA ALA A 184 -8.31 1.14 -12.76
C ALA A 184 -8.68 2.60 -13.04
N SER A 185 -9.60 2.86 -13.98
CA SER A 185 -10.11 4.22 -14.24
C SER A 185 -10.91 4.79 -13.08
N ASN A 186 -11.44 3.95 -12.19
CA ASN A 186 -12.14 4.41 -10.99
C ASN A 186 -11.20 4.96 -9.92
N LEU A 187 -9.93 4.50 -9.86
CA LEU A 187 -8.96 4.99 -8.88
C LEU A 187 -8.70 6.50 -9.06
N LEU A 188 -8.62 6.94 -10.32
CA LEU A 188 -8.30 8.33 -10.69
C LEU A 188 -9.54 9.23 -10.77
N ARG A 189 -10.72 8.73 -10.38
CA ARG A 189 -11.95 9.51 -10.48
C ARG A 189 -11.85 10.76 -9.60
N GLY A 190 -11.99 11.93 -10.23
CA GLY A 190 -11.92 13.22 -9.55
C GLY A 190 -10.51 13.79 -9.39
N PHE A 191 -9.49 13.16 -9.98
CA PHE A 191 -8.17 13.78 -10.14
C PHE A 191 -8.25 14.91 -11.16
N ASP A 192 -7.47 15.96 -10.91
CA ASP A 192 -7.15 16.98 -11.91
C ASP A 192 -6.24 16.39 -12.99
N ASP A 193 -6.20 17.01 -14.17
CA ASP A 193 -5.30 16.61 -15.26
C ASP A 193 -3.82 16.62 -14.82
N PHE A 194 -3.49 17.54 -13.92
CA PHE A 194 -2.19 17.70 -13.28
C PHE A 194 -2.37 17.75 -11.76
N PHE A 195 -1.56 17.01 -11.02
CA PHE A 195 -1.62 16.95 -9.57
C PHE A 195 -0.22 16.75 -8.97
N TYR A 196 -0.06 16.94 -7.67
CA TYR A 196 1.24 16.87 -7.02
C TYR A 196 1.33 15.68 -6.06
N ALA A 197 2.43 14.93 -6.12
CA ALA A 197 2.70 13.85 -5.18
C ALA A 197 4.17 13.82 -4.70
N PRO A 198 4.40 13.45 -3.43
CA PRO A 198 5.75 13.33 -2.89
C PRO A 198 6.44 12.06 -3.39
N HIS A 199 7.74 12.17 -3.68
CA HIS A 199 8.64 11.03 -3.91
C HIS A 199 9.84 11.10 -2.95
N SER A 200 10.27 9.95 -2.45
CA SER A 200 11.47 9.81 -1.61
C SER A 200 12.09 8.43 -1.82
N ARG A 201 12.87 8.28 -2.90
CA ARG A 201 13.45 7.00 -3.34
C ARG A 201 14.79 7.19 -4.05
N HIS A 202 15.65 6.19 -3.97
CA HIS A 202 16.92 6.06 -4.68
C HIS A 202 16.84 5.12 -5.89
N THR A 203 15.73 4.43 -6.09
CA THR A 203 15.53 3.51 -7.21
C THR A 203 14.25 3.80 -7.97
N GLU A 204 14.19 3.40 -9.23
CA GLU A 204 13.05 3.59 -10.13
C GLU A 204 12.63 2.30 -10.87
N ILE A 205 11.41 2.32 -11.38
CA ILE A 205 10.93 1.41 -12.43
C ILE A 205 10.80 2.23 -13.70
N ARG A 206 11.09 1.64 -14.86
CA ARG A 206 11.01 2.34 -16.14
C ARG A 206 9.71 2.03 -16.88
N CYS A 207 9.19 3.04 -17.58
CA CYS A 207 8.01 2.90 -18.43
C CYS A 207 8.17 1.78 -19.47
N GLU A 208 9.36 1.64 -20.04
CA GLU A 208 9.65 0.67 -21.11
C GLU A 208 9.45 -0.79 -20.66
N ASP A 209 9.70 -1.10 -19.39
CA ASP A 209 9.48 -2.45 -18.86
C ASP A 209 7.99 -2.71 -18.59
N ILE A 210 7.27 -1.71 -18.10
CA ILE A 210 5.83 -1.82 -17.81
C ILE A 210 5.03 -1.96 -19.10
N LEU A 211 5.38 -1.19 -20.14
CA LEU A 211 4.70 -1.24 -21.44
C LEU A 211 4.86 -2.57 -22.19
N GLN A 212 5.79 -3.42 -21.76
CA GLN A 212 5.96 -4.78 -22.28
C GLN A 212 5.05 -5.81 -21.61
N VAL A 213 4.33 -5.43 -20.54
CA VAL A 213 3.45 -6.32 -19.79
C VAL A 213 2.00 -5.99 -20.11
N ASP A 214 1.35 -6.87 -20.89
CA ASP A 214 -0.03 -6.67 -21.34
C ASP A 214 -1.03 -6.55 -20.20
N ASP A 215 -0.76 -7.13 -19.03
CA ASP A 215 -1.69 -7.08 -17.89
C ASP A 215 -1.63 -5.78 -17.10
N LEU A 216 -0.63 -4.92 -17.36
CA LEU A 216 -0.40 -3.67 -16.64
C LEU A 216 -0.80 -2.44 -17.46
N GLU A 217 -1.18 -1.40 -16.74
CA GLU A 217 -1.40 -0.07 -17.27
C GLU A 217 -0.76 1.00 -16.38
N ILE A 218 -0.04 1.93 -17.00
CA ILE A 218 0.43 3.13 -16.31
C ILE A 218 -0.77 4.09 -16.25
N LEU A 219 -1.12 4.54 -15.04
CA LEU A 219 -2.23 5.46 -14.77
C LEU A 219 -1.77 6.90 -14.62
N ALA A 220 -0.62 7.12 -13.98
CA ALA A 220 -0.06 8.45 -13.77
C ALA A 220 1.46 8.46 -13.84
N TYR A 221 2.01 9.57 -14.35
CA TYR A 221 3.43 9.74 -14.64
C TYR A 221 3.86 11.19 -14.39
N SER A 222 5.12 11.41 -14.00
CA SER A 222 5.76 12.71 -13.91
C SER A 222 6.93 12.79 -14.88
N ASP A 223 7.03 13.88 -15.63
CA ASP A 223 8.16 14.11 -16.53
C ASP A 223 9.49 14.27 -15.76
N GLU A 224 9.44 14.59 -14.46
CA GLU A 224 10.61 14.68 -13.57
C GLU A 224 10.77 13.44 -12.68
N ALA A 225 9.68 12.98 -12.04
CA ALA A 225 9.72 11.89 -11.06
C ALA A 225 9.39 10.50 -11.63
N GLY A 226 9.17 10.37 -12.94
CA GLY A 226 8.92 9.08 -13.58
C GLY A 226 7.54 8.49 -13.27
N VAL A 227 7.45 7.15 -13.34
CA VAL A 227 6.21 6.39 -13.10
C VAL A 227 5.72 6.60 -11.67
N TYR A 228 4.40 6.81 -11.51
CA TYR A 228 3.80 7.04 -10.20
C TYR A 228 2.71 6.04 -9.83
N ILE A 229 1.73 5.81 -10.69
CA ILE A 229 0.66 4.84 -10.43
C ILE A 229 0.59 3.88 -11.60
N ILE A 230 0.61 2.58 -11.29
CA ILE A 230 0.38 1.46 -12.19
C ILE A 230 -0.80 0.65 -11.63
N ALA A 231 -1.60 0.06 -12.50
CA ALA A 231 -2.61 -0.90 -12.10
C ALA A 231 -2.55 -2.14 -12.99
N SER A 232 -3.01 -3.27 -12.46
CA SER A 232 -3.42 -4.40 -13.31
C SER A 232 -4.79 -4.12 -13.92
N LYS A 233 -5.01 -4.59 -15.15
CA LYS A 233 -6.27 -4.38 -15.89
C LYS A 233 -7.51 -4.96 -15.19
N ASP A 234 -7.32 -5.98 -14.34
CA ASP A 234 -8.38 -6.58 -13.54
C ASP A 234 -8.69 -5.80 -12.25
N GLY A 235 -7.92 -4.75 -11.91
CA GLY A 235 -8.10 -3.93 -10.72
C GLY A 235 -7.68 -4.60 -9.40
N ARG A 236 -7.04 -5.78 -9.47
CA ARG A 236 -6.60 -6.51 -8.28
C ARG A 236 -5.27 -6.00 -7.72
N HIS A 237 -4.46 -5.32 -8.52
CA HIS A 237 -3.13 -4.85 -8.14
C HIS A 237 -2.96 -3.38 -8.48
N PHE A 238 -2.65 -2.58 -7.47
CA PHE A 238 -2.16 -1.21 -7.62
C PHE A 238 -0.69 -1.18 -7.17
N LEU A 239 0.16 -0.67 -8.05
CA LEU A 239 1.62 -0.75 -8.00
C LEU A 239 2.21 0.66 -8.22
#